data_AF-A0A1A8DQ73-F1
#
_entry.id   AF-A0A1A8DQ73-F1
#
_cell.length_a   1.000
_cell.length_b   1.000
_cell.length_c   1.000
_cell.angle_alpha   90.00
_cell.angle_beta   90.00
_cell.angle_gamma   90.00
#
_symmetry.space_group_name_H-M   'P 1'
#
loop_
_entity.id
_entity.type
_entity.pdbx_description
1 polymer ?
#
loop_
_entity_poly.entity_id
_entity_poly.type
_entity_poly.pdbx_seq_one_letter_code
_entity_poly.pdbx_strand_id
1 'polypeptide(L)'
;LEQLQEAFGQAHTNQRKVAEDGETNEETLLQESASKEAYYMGRLLELQTEVTLSRSVTSNAQAENERLSAIVQDLRESNEMLELQRSRMREEIKEYKFRETRLLQDYTELEEENITLQKLVSTLKQSQVEYEGLKHEIKVLEEETVLLNSQLEDALRLKDISEGQLEEALDALKTEREQKNNLRKELAHHLSLSDSVYGAGAHLALTVTGVEGLKFPEETNGTNGSHGSIIPAANGNIEDSNCCNGHIHNSSGLAKKSGDYRAGRKGDGLVPDLFSELNLSEMQKLKQQLLQVEREKAALLMNLQESQTQLQHTQGALTEQNERVHCLTERVNTLKHLHADKELGDPQESEKPDGGSSPSANSHRSSDIHGFEILEFKYKVAVTEVIDLKAELKALKEKYNQTVEGQGDCHDDDRVQALSEQISHLERSCREGREKVAGLEAELRAATSTATESQSMLNTAQDDLVTFSEELAQLYHHVCLCNNETPNRVMLDYYRQSRITRSGSLKGSEDPRALLSPRLARRLAAASAAGSPDSPRSPVDSPSKDTLHTETTNSVDSSSCHSSPCRNITGSPTISISRCPSPVPVDAGGDLRKEPMNIYNLNAIIRDQIK
;
A
#
# COMPACT_ATOMS: atom_id res chain seq x y z
N LEU A 1 -98.42 16.72 -106.10
CA LEU A 1 -96.97 16.58 -106.36
C LEU A 1 -96.16 17.41 -105.37
N GLU A 2 -96.43 18.71 -105.21
CA GLU A 2 -95.79 19.56 -104.17
C GLU A 2 -95.93 19.00 -102.74
N GLN A 3 -97.14 18.64 -102.30
CA GLN A 3 -97.35 18.09 -100.94
C GLN A 3 -96.58 16.78 -100.67
N LEU A 4 -96.34 15.98 -101.71
CA LEU A 4 -95.58 14.73 -101.59
C LEU A 4 -94.08 15.01 -101.52
N GLN A 5 -93.61 16.02 -102.27
CA GLN A 5 -92.23 16.49 -102.28
C GLN A 5 -91.87 17.19 -100.96
N GLU A 6 -92.81 17.92 -100.37
CA GLU A 6 -92.68 18.55 -99.05
C GLU A 6 -92.67 17.51 -97.91
N ALA A 7 -93.54 16.50 -97.96
CA ALA A 7 -93.53 15.39 -97.00
C ALA A 7 -92.24 14.55 -97.08
N PHE A 8 -91.71 14.30 -98.28
CA PHE A 8 -90.41 13.66 -98.45
C PHE A 8 -89.26 14.53 -97.94
N GLY A 9 -89.32 15.85 -98.16
CA GLY A 9 -88.37 16.81 -97.60
C GLY A 9 -88.38 16.80 -96.08
N GLN A 10 -89.56 16.78 -95.45
CA GLN A 10 -89.75 16.70 -94.00
C GLN A 10 -89.31 15.35 -93.41
N ALA A 11 -89.59 14.23 -94.08
CA ALA A 11 -89.10 12.93 -93.66
C ALA A 11 -87.57 12.84 -93.74
N HIS A 12 -86.98 13.38 -94.80
CA HIS A 12 -85.52 13.40 -94.99
C HIS A 12 -84.82 14.36 -94.01
N THR A 13 -85.44 15.49 -93.63
CA THR A 13 -84.90 16.37 -92.58
C THR A 13 -85.06 15.76 -91.19
N ASN A 14 -86.18 15.11 -90.88
CA ASN A 14 -86.37 14.42 -89.60
C ASN A 14 -85.41 13.22 -89.46
N GLN A 15 -85.22 12.41 -90.50
CA GLN A 15 -84.27 11.31 -90.46
C GLN A 15 -82.83 11.79 -90.26
N ARG A 16 -82.46 12.92 -90.88
CA ARG A 16 -81.16 13.56 -90.66
C ARG A 16 -81.01 14.06 -89.23
N LYS A 17 -82.02 14.75 -88.69
CA LYS A 17 -82.01 15.20 -87.28
C LYS A 17 -81.92 14.03 -86.30
N VAL A 18 -82.67 12.94 -86.52
CA VAL A 18 -82.60 11.75 -85.66
C VAL A 18 -81.23 11.07 -85.76
N ALA A 19 -80.59 11.07 -86.93
CA ALA A 19 -79.23 10.57 -87.09
C ALA A 19 -78.20 11.49 -86.40
N GLU A 20 -78.33 12.81 -86.55
CA GLU A 20 -77.49 13.82 -85.86
C GLU A 20 -77.69 13.76 -84.33
N ASP A 21 -78.92 13.60 -83.84
CA ASP A 21 -79.25 13.42 -82.42
C ASP A 21 -78.71 12.08 -81.89
N GLY A 22 -78.72 11.03 -82.73
CA GLY A 22 -78.11 9.74 -82.42
C GLY A 22 -76.58 9.82 -82.31
N GLU A 23 -75.94 10.51 -83.26
CA GLU A 23 -74.48 10.73 -83.30
C GLU A 23 -74.02 11.60 -82.11
N THR A 24 -74.73 12.68 -81.80
CA THR A 24 -74.42 13.53 -80.63
C THR A 24 -74.66 12.81 -79.30
N ASN A 25 -75.68 11.95 -79.21
CA ASN A 25 -75.90 11.12 -78.03
C ASN A 25 -74.82 10.03 -77.87
N GLU A 26 -74.36 9.42 -78.96
CA GLU A 26 -73.24 8.48 -78.94
C GLU A 26 -71.92 9.19 -78.56
N GLU A 27 -71.66 10.37 -79.12
CA GLU A 27 -70.49 11.19 -78.80
C GLU A 27 -70.47 11.61 -77.32
N THR A 28 -71.62 12.02 -76.77
CA THR A 28 -71.73 12.37 -75.34
C THR A 28 -71.52 11.16 -74.42
N LEU A 29 -72.05 9.99 -74.75
CA LEU A 29 -71.79 8.75 -73.98
C LEU A 29 -70.32 8.32 -74.05
N LEU A 30 -69.69 8.42 -75.22
CA LEU A 30 -68.26 8.16 -75.38
C LEU A 30 -67.42 9.16 -74.56
N GLN A 31 -67.78 10.44 -74.59
CA GLN A 31 -67.11 11.47 -73.81
C GLN A 31 -67.28 11.25 -72.30
N GLU A 32 -68.47 10.85 -71.85
CA GLU A 32 -68.71 10.50 -70.44
C GLU A 32 -67.91 9.26 -70.03
N SER A 33 -67.85 8.24 -70.88
CA SER A 33 -67.04 7.04 -70.65
C SER A 33 -65.56 7.38 -70.56
N ALA A 34 -65.03 8.16 -71.50
CA ALA A 34 -63.65 8.63 -71.51
C ALA A 34 -63.34 9.48 -70.27
N SER A 35 -64.28 10.34 -69.84
CA SER A 35 -64.13 11.17 -68.65
C SER A 35 -64.11 10.33 -67.37
N LYS A 36 -64.97 9.32 -67.26
CA LYS A 36 -65.00 8.37 -66.13
C LYS A 36 -63.74 7.51 -66.10
N GLU A 37 -63.29 7.02 -67.25
CA GLU A 37 -62.04 6.26 -67.36
C GLU A 37 -60.85 7.13 -66.94
N ALA A 38 -60.75 8.36 -67.43
CA ALA A 38 -59.72 9.30 -67.02
C ALA A 38 -59.75 9.59 -65.51
N TYR A 39 -60.95 9.75 -64.93
CA TYR A 39 -61.12 9.93 -63.49
C TYR A 39 -60.65 8.72 -62.68
N TYR A 40 -61.11 7.51 -63.03
CA TYR A 40 -60.71 6.30 -62.29
C TYR A 40 -59.23 5.97 -62.50
N MET A 41 -58.69 6.23 -63.68
CA MET A 41 -57.25 6.10 -63.95
C MET A 41 -56.44 7.07 -63.09
N GLY A 42 -56.84 8.34 -63.03
CA GLY A 42 -56.22 9.34 -62.15
C GLY A 42 -56.28 8.92 -60.68
N ARG A 43 -57.45 8.46 -60.21
CA ARG A 43 -57.63 7.99 -58.84
C ARG A 43 -56.79 6.75 -58.51
N LEU A 44 -56.66 5.84 -59.47
CA LEU A 44 -55.84 4.63 -59.31
C LEU A 44 -54.36 4.98 -59.21
N LEU A 45 -53.89 5.93 -60.03
CA LEU A 45 -52.53 6.45 -59.94
C LEU A 45 -52.28 7.15 -58.60
N GLU A 46 -53.20 8.00 -58.14
CA GLU A 46 -53.12 8.63 -56.81
C GLU A 46 -52.98 7.57 -55.71
N LEU A 47 -53.90 6.60 -55.66
CA LEU A 47 -53.86 5.52 -54.65
C LEU A 47 -52.57 4.69 -54.73
N GLN A 48 -52.09 4.41 -55.94
CA GLN A 48 -50.83 3.71 -56.12
C GLN A 48 -49.64 4.52 -55.59
N THR A 49 -49.60 5.83 -55.87
CA THR A 49 -48.55 6.71 -55.31
C THR A 49 -48.64 6.80 -53.78
N GLU A 50 -49.84 6.91 -53.22
CA GLU A 50 -50.06 6.97 -51.77
C GLU A 50 -49.63 5.67 -51.07
N VAL A 51 -49.90 4.51 -51.66
CA VAL A 51 -49.42 3.21 -51.16
C VAL A 51 -47.89 3.14 -51.21
N THR A 52 -47.27 3.57 -52.31
CA THR A 52 -45.79 3.56 -52.40
C THR A 52 -45.14 4.51 -51.40
N LEU A 53 -45.72 5.70 -51.20
CA LEU A 53 -45.26 6.68 -50.22
C LEU A 53 -45.45 6.16 -48.79
N SER A 54 -46.60 5.55 -48.48
CA SER A 54 -46.86 4.96 -47.16
C SER A 54 -45.89 3.81 -46.86
N ARG A 55 -45.54 3.00 -47.87
CA ARG A 55 -44.52 1.95 -47.75
C ARG A 55 -43.12 2.51 -47.50
N SER A 56 -42.73 3.60 -48.17
CA SER A 56 -41.43 4.21 -47.92
C SER A 56 -41.35 4.85 -46.53
N VAL A 57 -42.41 5.52 -46.08
CA VAL A 57 -42.49 6.10 -44.73
C VAL A 57 -42.42 5.04 -43.65
N THR A 58 -43.16 3.92 -43.79
CA THR A 58 -43.10 2.80 -42.84
C THR A 58 -41.74 2.12 -42.81
N SER A 59 -41.10 1.92 -43.97
CA SER A 59 -39.72 1.42 -44.05
C SER A 59 -38.72 2.35 -43.36
N ASN A 60 -38.85 3.66 -43.57
CA ASN A 60 -37.98 4.65 -42.93
C ASN A 60 -38.18 4.69 -41.41
N ALA A 61 -39.43 4.64 -40.95
CA ALA A 61 -39.76 4.59 -39.53
C ALA A 61 -39.23 3.29 -38.88
N GLN A 62 -39.29 2.16 -39.59
CA GLN A 62 -38.72 0.91 -39.11
C GLN A 62 -37.20 1.00 -38.96
N ALA A 63 -36.49 1.51 -39.96
CA ALA A 63 -35.04 1.68 -39.90
C ALA A 63 -34.62 2.63 -38.75
N GLU A 64 -35.37 3.70 -38.52
CA GLU A 64 -35.12 4.61 -37.40
C GLU A 64 -35.40 3.95 -36.04
N ASN A 65 -36.42 3.09 -35.95
CA ASN A 65 -36.72 2.33 -34.74
C ASN A 65 -35.62 1.30 -34.43
N GLU A 66 -35.10 0.60 -35.45
CA GLU A 66 -33.94 -0.29 -35.31
C GLU A 66 -32.69 0.48 -34.85
N ARG A 67 -32.44 1.66 -35.42
CA ARG A 67 -31.34 2.55 -35.01
C ARG A 67 -31.49 3.01 -33.56
N LEU A 68 -32.68 3.46 -33.16
CA LEU A 68 -32.96 3.88 -31.79
C LEU A 68 -32.85 2.69 -30.82
N SER A 69 -33.30 1.50 -31.23
CA SER A 69 -33.19 0.27 -30.43
C SER A 69 -31.72 -0.09 -30.17
N ALA A 70 -30.85 0.02 -31.18
CA ALA A 70 -29.41 -0.18 -31.03
C ALA A 70 -28.81 0.82 -30.01
N ILE A 71 -29.15 2.11 -30.12
CA ILE A 71 -28.66 3.13 -29.18
C ILE A 71 -29.15 2.86 -27.75
N VAL A 72 -30.41 2.45 -27.59
CA VAL A 72 -30.95 2.09 -26.27
C VAL A 72 -30.19 0.90 -25.68
N GLN A 73 -29.81 -0.08 -26.52
CA GLN A 73 -29.02 -1.23 -26.09
C GLN A 73 -27.60 -0.80 -25.67
N ASP A 74 -26.91 0.01 -26.47
CA ASP A 74 -25.59 0.54 -26.14
C ASP A 74 -25.61 1.35 -24.82
N LEU A 75 -26.65 2.17 -24.62
CA LEU A 75 -26.83 2.94 -23.39
C LEU A 75 -27.10 2.04 -22.18
N ARG A 76 -27.83 0.92 -22.34
CA ARG A 76 -28.04 -0.06 -21.26
C ARG A 76 -26.73 -0.73 -20.87
N GLU A 77 -25.97 -1.22 -21.85
CA GLU A 77 -24.69 -1.87 -21.60
C GLU A 77 -23.68 -0.91 -20.95
N SER A 78 -23.62 0.33 -21.44
CA SER A 78 -22.81 1.39 -20.82
C SER A 78 -23.21 1.67 -19.36
N ASN A 79 -24.52 1.71 -19.08
CA ASN A 79 -25.01 1.89 -17.71
C ASN A 79 -24.64 0.71 -16.80
N GLU A 80 -24.86 -0.53 -17.25
CA GLU A 80 -24.46 -1.74 -16.51
C GLU A 80 -22.96 -1.74 -16.17
N MET A 81 -22.11 -1.33 -17.13
CA MET A 81 -20.67 -1.19 -16.90
C MET A 81 -20.34 -0.10 -15.86
N LEU A 82 -21.03 1.04 -15.90
CA LEU A 82 -20.90 2.09 -14.88
C LEU A 82 -21.38 1.63 -13.51
N GLU A 83 -22.45 0.83 -13.44
CA GLU A 83 -22.94 0.27 -12.18
C GLU A 83 -21.94 -0.72 -11.56
N LEU A 84 -21.32 -1.56 -12.41
CA LEU A 84 -20.24 -2.45 -12.01
C LEU A 84 -19.05 -1.65 -11.48
N GLN A 85 -18.61 -0.61 -12.19
CA GLN A 85 -17.53 0.25 -11.71
C GLN A 85 -17.89 0.93 -10.39
N ARG A 86 -19.11 1.46 -10.25
CA ARG A 86 -19.62 2.03 -9.00
C ARG A 86 -19.64 1.01 -7.86
N SER A 87 -19.91 -0.26 -8.13
CA SER A 87 -19.86 -1.33 -7.13
C SER A 87 -18.42 -1.61 -6.68
N ARG A 88 -17.47 -1.74 -7.61
CA ARG A 88 -16.04 -1.95 -7.31
C ARG A 88 -15.45 -0.82 -6.49
N MET A 89 -15.69 0.43 -6.89
CA MET A 89 -15.21 1.60 -6.14
C MET A 89 -15.78 1.63 -4.70
N ARG A 90 -17.02 1.18 -4.49
CA ARG A 90 -17.61 1.10 -3.14
C ARG A 90 -16.96 0.00 -2.30
N GLU A 91 -16.56 -1.12 -2.91
CA GLU A 91 -15.86 -2.21 -2.23
C GLU A 91 -14.44 -1.79 -1.85
N GLU A 92 -13.70 -1.15 -2.77
CA GLU A 92 -12.38 -0.59 -2.49
C GLU A 92 -12.43 0.41 -1.33
N ILE A 93 -13.41 1.32 -1.31
CA ILE A 93 -13.59 2.27 -0.19
C ILE A 93 -13.82 1.53 1.14
N LYS A 94 -14.57 0.42 1.14
CA LYS A 94 -14.78 -0.38 2.36
C LYS A 94 -13.49 -1.05 2.80
N GLU A 95 -12.70 -1.58 1.87
CA GLU A 95 -11.40 -2.18 2.16
C GLU A 95 -10.43 -1.15 2.74
N TYR A 96 -10.35 0.04 2.15
CA TYR A 96 -9.53 1.13 2.68
C TYR A 96 -9.94 1.51 4.09
N LYS A 97 -11.24 1.63 4.38
CA LYS A 97 -11.74 1.91 5.74
C LYS A 97 -11.37 0.82 6.74
N PHE A 98 -11.46 -0.44 6.33
CA PHE A 98 -11.07 -1.56 7.18
C PHE A 98 -9.56 -1.55 7.47
N ARG A 99 -8.75 -1.31 6.43
CA ARG A 99 -7.29 -1.19 6.56
C ARG A 99 -6.88 -0.02 7.45
N GLU A 100 -7.52 1.14 7.28
CA GLU A 100 -7.31 2.33 8.11
C GLU A 100 -7.64 2.05 9.56
N THR A 101 -8.79 1.43 9.85
CA THR A 101 -9.21 1.08 11.21
C THR A 101 -8.19 0.14 11.87
N ARG A 102 -7.67 -0.84 11.12
CA ARG A 102 -6.64 -1.75 11.61
C ARG A 102 -5.32 -1.04 11.89
N LEU A 103 -4.87 -0.16 10.99
CA LEU A 103 -3.65 0.61 11.21
C LEU A 103 -3.78 1.52 12.43
N LEU A 104 -4.93 2.17 12.63
CA LEU A 104 -5.20 2.98 13.82
C LEU A 104 -5.14 2.15 15.11
N GLN A 105 -5.64 0.92 15.08
CA GLN A 105 -5.50 0.00 16.21
C GLN A 105 -4.02 -0.31 16.48
N ASP A 106 -3.26 -0.71 15.45
CA ASP A 106 -1.83 -1.01 15.60
C ASP A 106 -1.05 0.22 16.13
N TYR A 107 -1.39 1.44 15.68
CA TYR A 107 -0.82 2.68 16.21
C TYR A 107 -1.15 2.89 17.68
N THR A 108 -2.39 2.63 18.09
CA THR A 108 -2.80 2.76 19.50
C THR A 108 -2.03 1.77 20.38
N GLU A 109 -1.87 0.51 19.93
CA GLU A 109 -1.10 -0.51 20.63
C GLU A 109 0.39 -0.10 20.77
N LEU A 110 0.99 0.44 19.72
CA LEU A 110 2.36 0.96 19.76
C LEU A 110 2.53 2.17 20.69
N GLU A 111 1.53 3.07 20.74
CA GLU A 111 1.51 4.20 21.67
C GLU A 111 1.44 3.72 23.13
N GLU A 112 0.60 2.73 23.41
CA GLU A 112 0.51 2.11 24.74
C GLU A 112 1.84 1.47 25.14
N GLU A 113 2.46 0.67 24.27
CA GLU A 113 3.78 0.08 24.52
C GLU A 113 4.84 1.15 24.78
N ASN A 114 4.85 2.24 24.00
CA ASN A 114 5.78 3.35 24.20
C ASN A 114 5.60 3.98 25.59
N ILE A 115 4.36 4.25 26.00
CA ILE A 115 4.05 4.77 27.33
C ILE A 115 4.54 3.80 28.41
N THR A 116 4.35 2.49 28.24
CA THR A 116 4.84 1.51 29.24
C THR A 116 6.37 1.49 29.33
N LEU A 117 7.08 1.58 28.20
CA LEU A 117 8.54 1.64 28.17
C LEU A 117 9.06 2.93 28.81
N GLN A 118 8.44 4.08 28.52
CA GLN A 118 8.79 5.34 29.17
C GLN A 118 8.58 5.30 30.69
N LYS A 119 7.51 4.64 31.16
CA LYS A 119 7.28 4.41 32.59
C LYS A 119 8.38 3.54 33.19
N LEU A 120 8.72 2.42 32.55
CA LEU A 120 9.78 1.52 33.01
C LEU A 120 11.14 2.22 33.07
N VAL A 121 11.48 3.01 32.06
CA VAL A 121 12.72 3.82 32.05
C VAL A 121 12.72 4.83 33.19
N SER A 122 11.59 5.50 33.44
CA SER A 122 11.47 6.44 34.57
C SER A 122 11.67 5.74 35.92
N THR A 123 11.05 4.56 36.11
CA THR A 123 11.25 3.75 37.32
C THR A 123 12.69 3.31 37.47
N LEU A 124 13.35 2.86 36.40
CA LEU A 124 14.75 2.45 36.45
C LEU A 124 15.68 3.62 36.81
N LYS A 125 15.43 4.82 36.24
CA LYS A 125 16.16 6.03 36.61
C LYS A 125 15.98 6.39 38.08
N GLN A 126 14.76 6.26 38.60
CA GLN A 126 14.48 6.46 40.02
C GLN A 126 15.27 5.47 40.89
N SER A 127 15.22 4.17 40.58
CA SER A 127 15.98 3.15 41.31
C SER A 127 17.50 3.33 41.20
N GLN A 128 18.00 3.87 40.08
CA GLN A 128 19.41 4.20 39.92
C GLN A 128 19.87 5.32 40.86
N VAL A 129 19.03 6.36 41.04
CA VAL A 129 19.31 7.43 42.00
C VAL A 129 19.31 6.89 43.43
N GLU A 130 18.35 6.02 43.78
CA GLU A 130 18.29 5.36 45.08
C GLU A 130 19.53 4.49 45.34
N TYR A 131 19.97 3.73 44.35
CA TYR A 131 21.18 2.91 44.45
C TYR A 131 22.44 3.76 44.67
N GLU A 132 22.62 4.85 43.92
CA GLU A 132 23.74 5.76 44.17
C GLU A 132 23.63 6.39 45.56
N GLY A 133 22.44 6.73 46.05
CA GLY A 133 22.22 7.18 47.43
C GLY A 133 22.73 6.18 48.47
N LEU A 134 22.30 4.92 48.39
CA LEU A 134 22.74 3.85 49.29
C LEU A 134 24.24 3.59 49.19
N LYS A 135 24.83 3.69 48.00
CA LYS A 135 26.27 3.55 47.80
C LYS A 135 27.07 4.66 48.48
N HIS A 136 26.56 5.88 48.54
CA HIS A 136 27.19 6.95 49.32
C HIS A 136 27.04 6.69 50.82
N GLU A 137 25.88 6.22 51.27
CA GLU A 137 25.65 5.87 52.67
C GLU A 137 26.59 4.75 53.15
N ILE A 138 26.77 3.70 52.35
CA ILE A 138 27.73 2.61 52.65
C ILE A 138 29.15 3.15 52.81
N LYS A 139 29.61 4.03 51.90
CA LYS A 139 30.95 4.62 52.00
C LYS A 139 31.14 5.43 53.27
N VAL A 140 30.13 6.22 53.67
CA VAL A 140 30.19 6.99 54.91
C VAL A 140 30.30 6.05 56.12
N LEU A 141 29.54 4.95 56.14
CA LEU A 141 29.62 3.95 57.21
C LEU A 141 30.98 3.21 57.20
N GLU A 142 31.57 2.94 56.04
CA GLU A 142 32.92 2.38 55.92
C GLU A 142 33.97 3.34 56.50
N GLU A 143 33.90 4.64 56.18
CA GLU A 143 34.78 5.67 56.73
C GLU A 143 34.65 5.77 58.26
N GLU A 144 33.43 5.74 58.79
CA GLU A 144 33.16 5.72 60.23
C GLU A 144 33.74 4.46 60.90
N THR A 145 33.60 3.30 60.25
CA THR A 145 34.18 2.04 60.72
C THR A 145 35.71 2.10 60.79
N VAL A 146 36.36 2.66 59.77
CA VAL A 146 37.83 2.84 59.74
C VAL A 146 38.28 3.78 60.85
N LEU A 147 37.56 4.89 61.07
CA LEU A 147 37.86 5.82 62.15
C LEU A 147 37.75 5.13 63.53
N LEU A 148 36.68 4.38 63.75
CA LEU A 148 36.46 3.66 65.00
C LEU A 148 37.53 2.58 65.24
N ASN A 149 37.96 1.88 64.19
CA ASN A 149 39.06 0.92 64.25
C ASN A 149 40.38 1.61 64.63
N SER A 150 40.69 2.77 64.03
CA SER A 150 41.88 3.54 64.42
C SER A 150 41.84 3.97 65.89
N GLN A 151 40.68 4.41 66.39
CA GLN A 151 40.51 4.75 67.81
C GLN A 151 40.68 3.53 68.72
N LEU A 152 40.20 2.36 68.29
CA LEU A 152 40.39 1.11 69.01
C LEU A 152 41.87 0.69 69.06
N GLU A 153 42.59 0.80 67.95
CA GLU A 153 44.03 0.52 67.88
C GLU A 153 44.84 1.44 68.81
N ASP A 154 44.53 2.74 68.83
CA ASP A 154 45.16 3.70 69.74
C ASP A 154 44.88 3.37 71.21
N ALA A 155 43.63 2.96 71.53
CA ALA A 155 43.26 2.53 72.87
C ALA A 155 43.97 1.25 73.31
N LEU A 156 44.13 0.28 72.39
CA LEU A 156 44.91 -0.94 72.64
C LEU A 156 46.39 -0.63 72.85
N ARG A 157 46.97 0.25 72.03
CA ARG A 157 48.36 0.70 72.21
C ARG A 157 48.56 1.35 73.58
N LEU A 158 47.62 2.19 74.02
CA LEU A 158 47.68 2.83 75.34
C LEU A 158 47.55 1.80 76.47
N LYS A 159 46.68 0.79 76.28
CA LYS A 159 46.56 -0.36 77.20
C LYS A 159 47.89 -1.09 77.33
N ASP A 160 48.53 -1.46 76.22
CA ASP A 160 49.81 -2.20 76.22
C ASP A 160 50.91 -1.40 76.95
N ILE A 161 50.97 -0.08 76.74
CA ILE A 161 51.89 0.81 77.47
C ILE A 161 51.59 0.78 78.97
N SER A 162 50.32 0.90 79.36
CA SER A 162 49.95 0.89 80.78
C SER A 162 50.20 -0.48 81.44
N GLU A 163 50.02 -1.57 80.70
CA GLU A 163 50.31 -2.94 81.16
C GLU A 163 51.82 -3.15 81.33
N GLY A 164 52.63 -2.69 80.39
CA GLY A 164 54.10 -2.71 80.52
C GLY A 164 54.60 -1.87 81.69
N GLN A 165 54.06 -0.66 81.88
CA GLN A 165 54.39 0.18 83.05
C GLN A 165 54.03 -0.49 84.38
N LEU A 166 52.89 -1.20 84.42
CA LEU A 166 52.49 -1.97 85.59
C LEU A 166 53.45 -3.14 85.85
N GLU A 167 53.86 -3.87 84.80
CA GLU A 167 54.82 -4.97 84.89
C GLU A 167 56.18 -4.50 85.41
N GLU A 168 56.71 -3.40 84.85
CA GLU A 168 57.96 -2.78 85.31
C GLU A 168 57.89 -2.37 86.79
N ALA A 169 56.76 -1.80 87.24
CA ALA A 169 56.56 -1.43 88.64
C ALA A 169 56.50 -2.66 89.56
N LEU A 170 55.87 -3.76 89.11
CA LEU A 170 55.83 -5.02 89.84
C LEU A 170 57.22 -5.67 89.96
N ASP A 171 58.02 -5.65 88.90
CA ASP A 171 59.39 -6.16 88.90
C ASP A 171 60.34 -5.31 89.74
N ALA A 172 60.21 -3.98 89.67
CA ALA A 172 60.92 -3.07 90.58
C ALA A 172 60.60 -3.39 92.04
N LEU A 173 59.32 -3.63 92.37
CA LEU A 173 58.91 -4.01 93.72
C LEU A 173 59.42 -5.40 94.14
N LYS A 174 59.50 -6.35 93.20
CA LYS A 174 60.07 -7.68 93.43
C LYS A 174 61.57 -7.61 93.71
N THR A 175 62.32 -6.85 92.92
CA THR A 175 63.77 -6.64 93.11
C THR A 175 64.06 -5.89 94.41
N GLU A 176 63.31 -4.84 94.75
CA GLU A 176 63.39 -4.16 96.06
C GLU A 176 63.10 -5.12 97.23
N ARG A 177 62.10 -6.00 97.10
CA ARG A 177 61.82 -7.04 98.11
C ARG A 177 62.98 -8.03 98.25
N GLU A 178 63.59 -8.45 97.15
CA GLU A 178 64.73 -9.35 97.14
C GLU A 178 65.98 -8.70 97.74
N GLN A 179 66.29 -7.44 97.38
CA GLN A 179 67.34 -6.64 98.00
C GLN A 179 67.11 -6.50 99.51
N LYS A 180 65.90 -6.13 99.93
CA LYS A 180 65.52 -6.06 101.35
C LYS A 180 65.67 -7.41 102.07
N ASN A 181 65.38 -8.52 101.40
CA ASN A 181 65.57 -9.85 101.94
C ASN A 181 67.07 -10.20 102.07
N ASN A 182 67.88 -9.86 101.08
CA ASN A 182 69.34 -10.05 101.11
C ASN A 182 69.98 -9.24 102.24
N LEU A 183 69.63 -7.96 102.39
CA LEU A 183 70.06 -7.13 103.51
C LEU A 183 69.64 -7.72 104.87
N ARG A 184 68.42 -8.27 104.97
CA ARG A 184 67.99 -9.00 106.19
C ARG A 184 68.84 -10.25 106.44
N LYS A 185 69.19 -11.02 105.41
CA LYS A 185 70.08 -12.19 105.54
C LYS A 185 71.49 -11.79 105.96
N GLU A 186 72.05 -10.72 105.38
CA GLU A 186 73.36 -10.16 105.76
C GLU A 186 73.34 -9.68 107.22
N LEU A 187 72.30 -8.94 107.62
CA LEU A 187 72.10 -8.53 109.02
C LEU A 187 72.04 -9.75 109.94
N ALA A 188 71.24 -10.77 109.60
CA ALA A 188 71.14 -12.01 110.36
C ALA A 188 72.48 -12.78 110.42
N HIS A 189 73.26 -12.78 109.33
CA HIS A 189 74.60 -13.36 109.28
C HIS A 189 75.59 -12.58 110.17
N HIS A 190 75.56 -11.25 110.15
CA HIS A 190 76.35 -10.42 111.07
C HIS A 190 75.98 -10.68 112.54
N LEU A 191 74.69 -10.85 112.86
CA LEU A 191 74.25 -11.31 114.18
C LEU A 191 74.80 -12.71 114.50
N SER A 192 74.73 -13.67 113.57
CA SER A 192 75.26 -15.03 113.78
C SER A 192 76.79 -15.07 113.94
N LEU A 193 77.55 -14.25 113.23
CA LEU A 193 79.01 -14.16 113.38
C LEU A 193 79.42 -13.46 114.68
N SER A 194 78.65 -12.47 115.14
CA SER A 194 78.87 -11.83 116.44
C SER A 194 78.51 -12.75 117.61
N ASP A 195 77.52 -13.64 117.43
CA ASP A 195 77.19 -14.72 118.39
C ASP A 195 78.31 -15.80 118.48
N SER A 196 79.15 -15.94 117.45
CA SER A 196 80.25 -16.92 117.42
C SER A 196 81.51 -16.50 118.20
N VAL A 197 81.64 -15.23 118.60
CA VAL A 197 82.80 -14.75 119.39
C VAL A 197 82.42 -14.40 120.84
N TYR A 198 81.12 -14.26 121.15
CA TYR A 198 80.61 -14.15 122.52
C TYR A 198 79.33 -14.98 122.71
N GLY A 199 79.50 -16.25 123.07
CA GLY A 199 78.61 -17.02 123.95
C GLY A 199 77.13 -17.16 123.56
N ALA A 200 76.73 -18.41 123.29
CA ALA A 200 75.34 -18.87 123.34
C ALA A 200 74.60 -18.36 124.60
N GLY A 201 73.57 -17.54 124.43
CA GLY A 201 72.81 -17.03 125.58
C GLY A 201 71.73 -15.99 125.33
N ALA A 202 70.84 -16.15 124.35
CA ALA A 202 69.55 -15.46 124.36
C ALA A 202 68.49 -16.17 123.50
N HIS A 203 67.75 -17.09 124.12
CA HIS A 203 66.41 -17.43 123.65
C HIS A 203 65.54 -16.16 123.67
N LEU A 204 65.02 -15.75 122.51
CA LEU A 204 63.78 -14.97 122.47
C LEU A 204 62.84 -15.57 121.41
N ALA A 205 61.95 -16.42 121.91
CA ALA A 205 60.74 -16.82 121.22
C ALA A 205 59.87 -15.58 120.98
N LEU A 206 59.59 -15.27 119.72
CA LEU A 206 58.43 -14.48 119.31
C LEU A 206 57.55 -15.33 118.40
N THR A 207 56.97 -16.37 119.01
CA THR A 207 55.65 -16.85 118.63
C THR A 207 54.63 -15.88 119.21
N VAL A 208 54.09 -15.00 118.37
CA VAL A 208 52.84 -14.28 118.64
C VAL A 208 51.84 -14.78 117.61
N THR A 209 51.00 -15.72 118.05
CA THR A 209 49.54 -15.82 117.81
C THR A 209 49.04 -15.20 116.50
N GLY A 210 48.52 -15.96 115.54
CA GLY A 210 47.27 -16.69 115.74
C GLY A 210 46.09 -15.70 115.72
N VAL A 211 45.59 -15.36 114.53
CA VAL A 211 44.18 -15.01 114.32
C VAL A 211 43.74 -15.66 113.00
N GLU A 212 43.24 -16.88 113.17
CA GLU A 212 42.38 -17.58 112.25
C GLU A 212 40.99 -16.92 112.27
N GLY A 213 40.34 -16.82 111.11
CA GLY A 213 38.88 -16.75 111.01
C GLY A 213 38.19 -15.43 111.36
N LEU A 214 37.85 -14.65 110.33
CA LEU A 214 36.55 -13.98 110.25
C LEU A 214 35.93 -14.30 108.88
N LYS A 215 35.28 -15.47 108.82
CA LYS A 215 34.06 -15.68 108.03
C LYS A 215 32.89 -15.08 108.81
N PHE A 216 31.81 -14.79 108.05
CA PHE A 216 30.40 -14.55 108.38
C PHE A 216 29.89 -13.14 108.01
N PRO A 217 28.65 -12.97 107.50
CA PRO A 217 27.69 -13.98 107.00
C PRO A 217 27.00 -13.63 105.65
N GLU A 218 26.51 -14.70 105.00
CA GLU A 218 25.16 -14.86 104.40
C GLU A 218 24.07 -13.90 104.96
N GLU A 219 22.98 -13.48 104.32
CA GLU A 219 22.13 -14.00 103.23
C GLU A 219 21.05 -12.92 102.90
N THR A 220 20.24 -13.16 101.85
CA THR A 220 18.88 -12.63 101.55
C THR A 220 18.80 -11.23 100.92
N ASN A 221 18.07 -10.93 99.82
CA ASN A 221 16.98 -11.53 99.02
C ASN A 221 17.04 -10.89 97.60
N GLY A 222 16.54 -11.45 96.50
CA GLY A 222 15.58 -12.53 96.30
C GLY A 222 15.65 -13.11 94.86
N THR A 223 15.39 -14.41 94.66
CA THR A 223 14.10 -15.01 94.24
C THR A 223 13.58 -14.49 92.88
N ASN A 224 13.24 -15.27 91.84
CA ASN A 224 12.90 -16.69 91.62
C ASN A 224 13.21 -17.04 90.13
N GLY A 225 13.67 -18.25 89.76
CA GLY A 225 12.87 -19.45 89.44
C GLY A 225 12.44 -19.45 87.95
N SER A 226 12.46 -20.51 87.14
CA SER A 226 12.53 -21.95 87.36
C SER A 226 12.77 -22.67 86.01
N HIS A 227 13.34 -23.87 86.09
CA HIS A 227 13.34 -25.03 85.19
C HIS A 227 12.69 -24.99 83.79
N GLY A 228 13.37 -25.63 82.82
CA GLY A 228 12.72 -26.22 81.65
C GLY A 228 13.69 -26.75 80.59
N SER A 229 14.12 -28.01 80.72
CA SER A 229 14.70 -28.82 79.65
C SER A 229 13.65 -29.09 78.57
N ILE A 230 13.94 -28.84 77.28
CA ILE A 230 13.55 -29.61 76.06
C ILE A 230 14.48 -29.17 74.87
N ILE A 231 15.04 -30.15 74.15
CA ILE A 231 15.79 -30.13 72.85
C ILE A 231 14.76 -30.26 71.67
N PRO A 232 14.98 -30.02 70.32
CA PRO A 232 16.18 -29.68 69.50
C PRO A 232 15.99 -28.65 68.33
N ALA A 233 17.09 -28.47 67.56
CA ALA A 233 17.21 -28.26 66.10
C ALA A 233 17.26 -26.79 65.62
N ALA A 234 18.11 -26.35 64.69
CA ALA A 234 19.05 -27.00 63.77
C ALA A 234 20.15 -25.99 63.37
N ASN A 235 21.39 -26.43 63.18
CA ASN A 235 22.11 -26.31 61.90
C ASN A 235 23.49 -26.96 62.05
N GLY A 236 23.73 -27.98 61.21
CA GLY A 236 25.04 -28.59 61.05
C GLY A 236 25.86 -27.81 60.04
N ASN A 237 27.16 -27.69 60.32
CA ASN A 237 28.16 -27.39 59.32
C ASN A 237 29.20 -28.52 59.35
N ILE A 238 29.29 -29.22 58.22
CA ILE A 238 30.47 -29.69 57.49
C ILE A 238 31.68 -30.12 58.35
N GLU A 239 32.07 -31.40 58.24
CA GLU A 239 33.38 -31.79 57.71
C GLU A 239 33.49 -33.31 57.40
N ASP A 240 34.16 -33.54 56.26
CA ASP A 240 35.13 -34.60 55.95
C ASP A 240 34.79 -35.99 55.34
N SER A 241 35.42 -36.19 54.17
CA SER A 241 36.26 -37.34 53.74
C SER A 241 35.69 -38.77 53.64
N ASN A 242 35.72 -39.36 52.43
CA ASN A 242 36.75 -40.37 52.08
C ASN A 242 36.67 -40.97 50.65
N CYS A 243 37.85 -41.37 50.18
CA CYS A 243 38.25 -42.05 48.95
C CYS A 243 37.58 -43.40 48.62
N CYS A 244 37.53 -43.79 47.33
CA CYS A 244 38.33 -44.87 46.72
C CYS A 244 37.78 -45.41 45.36
N ASN A 245 38.60 -45.28 44.31
CA ASN A 245 39.06 -46.26 43.29
C ASN A 245 38.17 -47.09 42.33
N GLY A 246 38.63 -47.06 41.05
CA GLY A 246 38.78 -48.20 40.12
C GLY A 246 37.86 -48.15 38.88
N HIS A 247 38.21 -48.55 37.64
CA HIS A 247 39.42 -49.03 36.97
C HIS A 247 39.10 -49.12 35.44
N ILE A 248 40.13 -49.33 34.62
CA ILE A 248 40.28 -49.13 33.17
C ILE A 248 39.79 -50.32 32.32
N HIS A 249 39.19 -50.09 31.12
CA HIS A 249 39.60 -50.79 29.88
C HIS A 249 39.05 -50.24 28.54
N ASN A 250 40.01 -49.88 27.67
CA ASN A 250 40.18 -50.13 26.22
C ASN A 250 39.07 -49.95 25.16
N SER A 251 39.34 -48.97 24.29
CA SER A 251 39.59 -49.07 22.83
C SER A 251 38.97 -50.22 21.99
N SER A 252 38.28 -49.82 20.91
CA SER A 252 38.61 -50.10 19.50
C SER A 252 37.38 -50.28 18.62
N GLY A 253 37.43 -49.75 17.39
CA GLY A 253 36.85 -50.47 16.23
C GLY A 253 35.60 -49.89 15.55
N LEU A 254 35.84 -48.97 14.64
CA LEU A 254 35.18 -48.78 13.33
C LEU A 254 34.29 -49.94 12.83
N ALA A 255 33.03 -49.66 12.42
CA ALA A 255 32.51 -49.92 11.06
C ALA A 255 30.96 -49.86 10.95
N LYS A 256 30.52 -49.17 9.89
CA LYS A 256 29.24 -49.28 9.16
C LYS A 256 28.44 -50.58 9.36
N LYS A 257 27.13 -50.45 9.56
CA LYS A 257 26.11 -51.01 8.63
C LYS A 257 24.69 -50.52 8.91
N SER A 258 24.03 -50.17 7.82
CA SER A 258 22.58 -50.00 7.66
C SER A 258 21.83 -51.28 8.05
N GLY A 259 20.62 -51.13 8.60
CA GLY A 259 19.70 -52.23 8.89
C GLY A 259 18.32 -51.72 9.33
N ASP A 260 17.40 -51.62 8.37
CA ASP A 260 15.96 -51.54 8.61
C ASP A 260 15.48 -52.79 9.36
N TYR A 261 14.69 -52.63 10.43
CA TYR A 261 13.60 -53.57 10.76
C TYR A 261 12.48 -52.88 11.52
N ARG A 262 11.26 -53.14 11.04
CA ARG A 262 10.00 -52.84 11.72
C ARG A 262 9.53 -54.10 12.47
N ALA A 263 8.90 -53.87 13.63
CA ALA A 263 7.84 -54.64 14.31
C ALA A 263 8.18 -55.80 15.28
N GLY A 264 7.56 -55.77 16.49
CA GLY A 264 7.27 -57.01 17.24
C GLY A 264 7.07 -56.96 18.76
N ARG A 265 5.94 -56.41 19.23
CA ARG A 265 5.10 -56.78 20.42
C ARG A 265 5.66 -57.02 21.85
N LYS A 266 4.88 -56.45 22.78
CA LYS A 266 4.47 -56.87 24.17
C LYS A 266 5.40 -56.56 25.35
N GLY A 267 4.92 -55.66 26.20
CA GLY A 267 5.25 -55.51 27.62
C GLY A 267 4.24 -54.54 28.24
N ASP A 268 3.25 -55.08 28.94
CA ASP A 268 2.25 -54.34 29.73
C ASP A 268 2.88 -54.08 31.11
N GLY A 269 2.85 -52.84 31.58
CA GLY A 269 3.25 -52.48 32.95
C GLY A 269 4.42 -51.50 33.07
N LEU A 270 4.04 -50.29 33.52
CA LEU A 270 4.84 -49.28 34.22
C LEU A 270 5.72 -48.36 33.34
N VAL A 271 5.20 -47.13 33.23
CA VAL A 271 5.80 -45.90 32.66
C VAL A 271 5.72 -45.83 31.12
N PRO A 272 4.87 -44.95 30.55
CA PRO A 272 5.05 -44.52 29.17
C PRO A 272 6.43 -43.88 29.08
N ASP A 273 7.35 -44.51 28.34
CA ASP A 273 8.63 -43.88 28.05
C ASP A 273 8.33 -42.60 27.26
N LEU A 274 8.48 -41.47 27.94
CA LEU A 274 8.22 -40.11 27.44
C LEU A 274 8.90 -39.90 26.08
N PHE A 275 10.01 -40.59 25.83
CA PHE A 275 10.72 -40.57 24.56
C PHE A 275 9.92 -41.21 23.41
N SER A 276 9.21 -42.32 23.64
CA SER A 276 8.39 -42.98 22.61
C SER A 276 7.04 -42.31 22.37
N GLU A 277 6.46 -41.68 23.40
CA GLU A 277 5.22 -40.89 23.30
C GLU A 277 5.46 -39.52 22.63
N LEU A 278 6.59 -38.88 22.97
CA LEU A 278 7.08 -37.68 22.28
C LEU A 278 7.45 -38.02 20.83
N ASN A 279 8.21 -39.08 20.58
CA ASN A 279 8.59 -39.47 19.21
C ASN A 279 7.39 -39.90 18.35
N LEU A 280 6.35 -40.54 18.90
CA LEU A 280 5.16 -40.90 18.12
C LEU A 280 4.32 -39.67 17.79
N SER A 281 4.13 -38.76 18.74
CA SER A 281 3.38 -37.52 18.52
C SER A 281 4.13 -36.55 17.60
N GLU A 282 5.46 -36.46 17.71
CA GLU A 282 6.32 -35.73 16.78
C GLU A 282 6.31 -36.34 15.39
N MET A 283 6.41 -37.67 15.26
CA MET A 283 6.33 -38.35 13.97
C MET A 283 4.96 -38.19 13.30
N GLN A 284 3.86 -38.20 14.07
CA GLN A 284 2.53 -37.93 13.56
C GLN A 284 2.39 -36.47 13.11
N LYS A 285 2.91 -35.51 13.88
CA LYS A 285 2.98 -34.09 13.49
C LYS A 285 3.81 -33.90 12.21
N LEU A 286 4.95 -34.56 12.08
CA LEU A 286 5.79 -34.51 10.88
C LEU A 286 5.11 -35.13 9.66
N LYS A 287 4.38 -36.24 9.82
CA LYS A 287 3.57 -36.83 8.72
C LYS A 287 2.44 -35.90 8.30
N GLN A 288 1.80 -35.24 9.25
CA GLN A 288 0.74 -34.28 8.95
C GLN A 288 1.30 -33.04 8.23
N GLN A 289 2.47 -32.54 8.66
CA GLN A 289 3.18 -31.48 7.97
C GLN A 289 3.62 -31.90 6.56
N LEU A 290 4.09 -33.14 6.38
CA LEU A 290 4.46 -33.65 5.06
C LEU A 290 3.25 -33.72 4.11
N LEU A 291 2.12 -34.29 4.57
CA LEU A 291 0.88 -34.32 3.79
C LEU A 291 0.37 -32.91 3.48
N GLN A 292 0.53 -31.96 4.40
CA GLN A 292 0.17 -30.57 4.18
C GLN A 292 1.04 -29.94 3.07
N VAL A 293 2.36 -30.16 3.13
CA VAL A 293 3.30 -29.69 2.10
C VAL A 293 3.02 -30.36 0.75
N GLU A 294 2.64 -31.64 0.72
CA GLU A 294 2.26 -32.33 -0.52
C GLU A 294 1.00 -31.72 -1.15
N ARG A 295 0.00 -31.34 -0.35
CA ARG A 295 -1.19 -30.62 -0.83
C ARG A 295 -0.84 -29.21 -1.34
N GLU A 296 -0.02 -28.48 -0.60
CA GLU A 296 0.46 -27.15 -1.02
C GLU A 296 1.27 -27.24 -2.32
N LYS A 297 2.13 -28.25 -2.47
CA LYS A 297 2.87 -28.52 -3.71
C LYS A 297 1.93 -28.78 -4.89
N ALA A 298 0.88 -29.58 -4.70
CA ALA A 298 -0.11 -29.85 -5.74
C ALA A 298 -0.89 -28.59 -6.14
N ALA A 299 -1.30 -27.77 -5.16
CA ALA A 299 -1.97 -26.49 -5.42
C ALA A 299 -1.07 -25.50 -6.18
N LEU A 300 0.22 -25.41 -5.79
CA LEU A 300 1.19 -24.57 -6.49
C LEU A 300 1.45 -25.02 -7.92
N LEU A 301 1.48 -26.33 -8.18
CA LEU A 301 1.61 -26.86 -9.55
C LEU A 301 0.39 -26.53 -10.41
N MET A 302 -0.81 -26.57 -9.84
CA MET A 302 -2.03 -26.16 -10.55
C MET A 302 -2.02 -24.66 -10.86
N ASN A 303 -1.68 -23.81 -9.88
CA ASN A 303 -1.56 -22.37 -10.08
C ASN A 303 -0.46 -22.00 -11.09
N LEU A 304 0.64 -22.75 -11.12
CA LEU A 304 1.70 -22.58 -12.11
C LEU A 304 1.19 -22.91 -13.52
N GLN A 305 0.45 -24.01 -13.67
CA GLN A 305 -0.16 -24.38 -14.94
C GLN A 305 -1.17 -23.33 -15.41
N GLU A 306 -2.03 -22.84 -14.51
CA GLU A 306 -3.02 -21.80 -14.79
C GLU A 306 -2.34 -20.49 -15.22
N SER A 307 -1.34 -20.02 -14.47
CA SER A 307 -0.54 -18.85 -14.83
C SER A 307 0.16 -19.02 -16.19
N GLN A 308 0.66 -20.22 -16.49
CA GLN A 308 1.26 -20.53 -17.78
C GLN A 308 0.24 -20.47 -18.92
N THR A 309 -0.99 -20.96 -18.71
CA THR A 309 -2.07 -20.84 -19.71
C THR A 309 -2.50 -19.39 -19.91
N GLN A 310 -2.57 -18.60 -18.84
CA GLN A 310 -2.93 -17.19 -18.92
C GLN A 310 -1.84 -16.36 -19.62
N LEU A 311 -0.57 -16.71 -19.42
CA LEU A 311 0.53 -16.12 -20.17
C LEU A 311 0.44 -16.46 -21.67
N GLN A 312 0.13 -17.70 -22.03
CA GLN A 312 -0.06 -18.08 -23.44
C GLN A 312 -1.23 -17.31 -24.08
N HIS A 313 -2.35 -17.15 -23.36
CA HIS A 313 -3.49 -16.38 -23.85
C HIS A 313 -3.16 -14.89 -24.03
N THR A 314 -2.47 -14.27 -23.07
CA THR A 314 -2.06 -12.86 -23.17
C THR A 314 -1.00 -12.64 -24.25
N GLN A 315 -0.07 -13.57 -24.44
CA GLN A 315 0.86 -13.55 -25.56
C GLN A 315 0.12 -13.62 -26.91
N GLY A 316 -0.87 -14.52 -27.04
CA GLY A 316 -1.72 -14.61 -28.23
C GLY A 316 -2.51 -13.33 -28.52
N ALA A 317 -3.09 -12.71 -27.50
CA ALA A 317 -3.79 -11.43 -27.63
C ALA A 317 -2.83 -10.31 -28.05
N LEU A 318 -1.61 -10.26 -27.50
CA LEU A 318 -0.60 -9.28 -27.87
C LEU A 318 -0.12 -9.45 -29.32
N THR A 319 0.09 -10.69 -29.78
CA THR A 319 0.44 -10.95 -31.18
C THR A 319 -0.66 -10.49 -32.12
N GLU A 320 -1.92 -10.72 -31.77
CA GLU A 320 -3.07 -10.29 -32.58
C GLU A 320 -3.19 -8.75 -32.62
N GLN A 321 -2.92 -8.06 -31.51
CA GLN A 321 -2.85 -6.59 -31.50
C GLN A 321 -1.68 -6.07 -32.35
N ASN A 322 -0.51 -6.71 -32.30
CA ASN A 322 0.62 -6.35 -33.14
C ASN A 322 0.31 -6.53 -34.64
N GLU A 323 -0.37 -7.61 -35.02
CA GLU A 323 -0.83 -7.82 -36.40
C GLU A 323 -1.83 -6.73 -36.85
N ARG A 324 -2.79 -6.37 -36.00
CA ARG A 324 -3.74 -5.27 -36.30
C ARG A 324 -3.01 -3.92 -36.50
N VAL A 325 -2.04 -3.61 -35.64
CA VAL A 325 -1.22 -2.39 -35.76
C VAL A 325 -0.38 -2.44 -37.03
N HIS A 326 0.19 -3.59 -37.38
CA HIS A 326 0.94 -3.77 -38.61
C HIS A 326 0.06 -3.52 -39.85
N CYS A 327 -1.13 -4.14 -39.92
CA CYS A 327 -2.08 -3.91 -41.01
C CYS A 327 -2.52 -2.44 -41.13
N LEU A 328 -2.76 -1.77 -39.99
CA LEU A 328 -3.09 -0.34 -39.98
C LEU A 328 -1.91 0.51 -40.50
N THR A 329 -0.69 0.15 -40.11
CA THR A 329 0.54 0.82 -40.56
C THR A 329 0.74 0.67 -42.07
N GLU A 330 0.53 -0.52 -42.61
CA GLU A 330 0.55 -0.76 -44.07
C GLU A 330 -0.50 0.09 -44.79
N ARG A 331 -1.74 0.13 -44.28
CA ARG A 331 -2.82 0.93 -44.87
C ARG A 331 -2.50 2.43 -44.85
N VAL A 332 -1.90 2.94 -43.77
CA VAL A 332 -1.41 4.33 -43.69
C VAL A 332 -0.29 4.58 -44.70
N ASN A 333 0.64 3.63 -44.88
CA ASN A 333 1.72 3.76 -45.86
C ASN A 333 1.19 3.77 -47.31
N THR A 334 0.19 2.95 -47.64
CA THR A 334 -0.46 3.00 -48.97
C THR A 334 -1.14 4.35 -49.23
N LEU A 335 -1.82 4.93 -48.22
CA LEU A 335 -2.41 6.27 -48.33
C LEU A 335 -1.35 7.36 -48.52
N LYS A 336 -0.21 7.26 -47.83
CA LYS A 336 0.92 8.18 -48.00
C LYS A 336 1.52 8.10 -49.41
N HIS A 337 1.67 6.90 -49.97
CA HIS A 337 2.14 6.74 -51.35
C HIS A 337 1.16 7.32 -52.37
N LEU A 338 -0.15 7.11 -52.20
CA LEU A 338 -1.19 7.71 -53.06
C LEU A 338 -1.27 9.24 -52.95
N HIS A 339 -0.88 9.81 -51.81
CA HIS A 339 -0.77 11.27 -51.62
C HIS A 339 0.49 11.84 -52.29
N ALA A 340 1.62 11.13 -52.19
CA ALA A 340 2.88 11.52 -52.84
C ALA A 340 2.77 11.50 -54.37
N ASP A 341 2.04 10.54 -54.94
CA ASP A 341 1.84 10.45 -56.40
C ASP A 341 0.91 11.55 -56.97
N LYS A 342 0.11 12.23 -56.12
CA LYS A 342 -0.77 13.33 -56.54
C LYS A 342 -0.10 14.70 -56.58
N GLU A 343 1.06 14.88 -55.94
CA GLU A 343 1.76 16.18 -55.88
C GLU A 343 2.78 16.39 -57.01
N LEU A 344 2.92 15.45 -57.96
CA LEU A 344 3.91 15.51 -59.04
C LEU A 344 3.34 15.62 -60.46
N GLY A 345 2.07 16.04 -60.61
CA GLY A 345 1.43 16.14 -61.93
C GLY A 345 0.65 17.44 -62.15
N ASP A 346 1.35 18.55 -62.38
CA ASP A 346 0.77 19.69 -63.12
C ASP A 346 1.85 20.44 -63.94
N PRO A 347 1.88 20.28 -65.27
CA PRO A 347 2.62 21.15 -66.18
C PRO A 347 1.70 21.96 -67.13
N GLN A 348 1.95 23.28 -67.16
CA GLN A 348 2.19 24.09 -68.38
C GLN A 348 1.06 25.00 -68.95
N GLU A 349 1.44 26.29 -69.13
CA GLU A 349 1.02 27.31 -70.13
C GLU A 349 -0.40 27.94 -70.05
N SER A 350 -0.64 29.22 -70.35
CA SER A 350 -0.19 30.04 -71.50
C SER A 350 -0.43 31.54 -71.26
N GLU A 351 0.44 32.37 -71.83
CA GLU A 351 0.43 33.84 -71.88
C GLU A 351 -0.65 34.45 -72.81
N LYS A 352 -1.01 35.73 -72.52
CA LYS A 352 -1.43 36.91 -73.36
C LYS A 352 -2.44 36.75 -74.54
N PRO A 353 -3.24 37.82 -74.84
CA PRO A 353 -2.85 38.75 -75.90
C PRO A 353 -3.21 40.24 -75.69
N ASP A 354 -2.45 41.09 -76.39
CA ASP A 354 -2.56 42.56 -76.54
C ASP A 354 -3.04 42.88 -77.98
N GLY A 355 -3.46 44.13 -78.20
CA GLY A 355 -4.33 44.59 -79.29
C GLY A 355 -3.79 44.66 -80.72
N GLY A 356 -4.71 45.04 -81.62
CA GLY A 356 -4.42 45.90 -82.77
C GLY A 356 -4.73 45.38 -84.18
N SER A 357 -5.65 46.10 -84.84
CA SER A 357 -5.66 46.48 -86.26
C SER A 357 -6.59 45.76 -87.27
N SER A 358 -7.55 46.57 -87.75
CA SER A 358 -8.27 46.63 -89.06
C SER A 358 -7.33 46.48 -90.28
N PRO A 359 -7.73 46.25 -91.58
CA PRO A 359 -8.92 46.82 -92.26
C PRO A 359 -9.57 46.07 -93.46
N SER A 360 -10.77 46.48 -93.87
CA SER A 360 -11.12 46.60 -95.31
C SER A 360 -12.36 47.48 -95.55
N ALA A 361 -12.44 48.03 -96.75
CA ALA A 361 -12.97 49.34 -97.08
C ALA A 361 -14.43 49.38 -97.57
N ASN A 362 -15.14 50.41 -97.11
CA ASN A 362 -15.86 51.40 -97.92
C ASN A 362 -17.06 50.96 -98.80
N SER A 363 -18.28 51.27 -98.33
CA SER A 363 -19.37 51.69 -99.24
C SER A 363 -20.32 52.69 -98.55
N HIS A 364 -20.12 53.96 -98.90
CA HIS A 364 -21.12 55.03 -99.09
C HIS A 364 -22.36 55.13 -98.17
N ARG A 365 -22.27 56.07 -97.21
CA ARG A 365 -23.16 57.25 -97.05
C ARG A 365 -24.61 57.09 -97.56
N SER A 366 -25.48 56.40 -96.82
CA SER A 366 -26.95 56.61 -96.87
C SER A 366 -27.71 55.93 -95.70
N SER A 367 -27.19 56.01 -94.47
CA SER A 367 -27.86 55.42 -93.29
C SER A 367 -28.03 56.36 -92.10
N ASP A 368 -27.56 57.61 -92.20
CA ASP A 368 -27.47 58.52 -91.06
C ASP A 368 -28.81 59.16 -90.66
N ILE A 369 -29.88 59.05 -91.47
CA ILE A 369 -31.20 59.62 -91.14
C ILE A 369 -32.01 58.67 -90.24
N HIS A 370 -32.11 57.38 -90.58
CA HIS A 370 -32.74 56.39 -89.68
C HIS A 370 -31.81 55.94 -88.54
N GLY A 371 -30.50 56.09 -88.68
CA GLY A 371 -29.55 55.79 -87.61
C GLY A 371 -29.78 56.65 -86.37
N PHE A 372 -30.15 57.92 -86.54
CA PHE A 372 -30.40 58.85 -85.43
C PHE A 372 -31.67 58.49 -84.65
N GLU A 373 -32.77 58.17 -85.34
CA GLU A 373 -34.04 57.73 -84.73
C GLU A 373 -33.89 56.38 -84.01
N ILE A 374 -33.14 55.44 -84.60
CA ILE A 374 -32.82 54.15 -83.97
C ILE A 374 -31.94 54.36 -82.73
N LEU A 375 -30.99 55.30 -82.78
CA LEU A 375 -30.13 55.63 -81.65
C LEU A 375 -30.93 56.31 -80.52
N GLU A 376 -31.90 57.17 -80.85
CA GLU A 376 -32.81 57.76 -79.87
C GLU A 376 -33.69 56.70 -79.18
N PHE A 377 -34.23 55.74 -79.94
CA PHE A 377 -34.99 54.63 -79.36
C PHE A 377 -34.11 53.74 -78.47
N LYS A 378 -32.89 53.39 -78.93
CA LYS A 378 -31.91 52.65 -78.13
C LYS A 378 -31.51 53.40 -76.86
N TYR A 379 -31.34 54.72 -76.94
CA TYR A 379 -31.05 55.55 -75.78
C TYR A 379 -32.22 55.57 -74.79
N LYS A 380 -33.47 55.69 -75.26
CA LYS A 380 -34.65 55.60 -74.40
C LYS A 380 -34.76 54.25 -73.69
N VAL A 381 -34.56 53.15 -74.41
CA VAL A 381 -34.55 51.79 -73.84
C VAL A 381 -33.42 51.62 -72.81
N ALA A 382 -32.22 52.11 -73.13
CA ALA A 382 -31.11 52.09 -72.19
C ALA A 382 -31.38 52.95 -70.94
N VAL A 383 -32.03 54.10 -71.08
CA VAL A 383 -32.41 54.95 -69.95
C VAL A 383 -33.45 54.27 -69.07
N THR A 384 -34.45 53.58 -69.65
CA THR A 384 -35.42 52.81 -68.86
C THR A 384 -34.76 51.63 -68.14
N GLU A 385 -33.86 50.90 -68.81
CA GLU A 385 -33.11 49.81 -68.20
C GLU A 385 -32.21 50.31 -67.06
N VAL A 386 -31.57 51.47 -67.21
CA VAL A 386 -30.79 52.11 -66.13
C VAL A 386 -31.68 52.51 -64.96
N ILE A 387 -32.90 52.98 -65.20
CA ILE A 387 -33.87 53.31 -64.14
C ILE A 387 -34.31 52.04 -63.40
N ASP A 388 -34.62 50.97 -64.14
CA ASP A 388 -35.03 49.69 -63.58
C ASP A 388 -33.89 49.05 -62.77
N LEU A 389 -32.67 49.01 -63.31
CA LEU A 389 -31.46 48.57 -62.61
C LEU A 389 -31.18 49.42 -61.35
N LYS A 390 -31.47 50.73 -61.40
CA LYS A 390 -31.31 51.62 -60.24
C LYS A 390 -32.38 51.35 -59.18
N ALA A 391 -33.60 50.98 -59.58
CA ALA A 391 -34.66 50.55 -58.67
C ALA A 391 -34.34 49.19 -58.04
N GLU A 392 -33.83 48.24 -58.83
CA GLU A 392 -33.36 46.94 -58.35
C GLU A 392 -32.18 47.08 -57.39
N LEU A 393 -31.19 47.92 -57.71
CA LEU A 393 -30.08 48.21 -56.79
C LEU A 393 -30.58 48.84 -55.49
N LYS A 394 -31.58 49.72 -55.55
CA LYS A 394 -32.17 50.32 -54.35
C LYS A 394 -32.91 49.26 -53.52
N ALA A 395 -33.70 48.40 -54.15
CA ALA A 395 -34.41 47.30 -53.48
C ALA A 395 -33.43 46.27 -52.89
N LEU A 396 -32.34 45.97 -53.59
CA LEU A 396 -31.30 45.06 -53.11
C LEU A 396 -30.53 45.67 -51.94
N LYS A 397 -30.23 46.97 -52.00
CA LYS A 397 -29.62 47.71 -50.89
C LYS A 397 -30.54 47.75 -49.67
N GLU A 398 -31.84 47.91 -49.87
CA GLU A 398 -32.83 47.92 -48.79
C GLU A 398 -33.01 46.52 -48.17
N LYS A 399 -33.02 45.45 -48.99
CA LYS A 399 -32.96 44.07 -48.50
C LYS A 399 -31.67 43.76 -47.74
N TYR A 400 -30.52 44.23 -48.25
CA TYR A 400 -29.23 44.09 -47.57
C TYR A 400 -29.25 44.81 -46.22
N ASN A 401 -29.72 46.05 -46.18
CA ASN A 401 -29.88 46.80 -44.93
C ASN A 401 -30.85 46.11 -43.96
N GLN A 402 -31.98 45.57 -44.41
CA GLN A 402 -32.91 44.81 -43.57
C GLN A 402 -32.29 43.51 -43.03
N THR A 403 -31.40 42.86 -43.80
CA THR A 403 -30.69 41.67 -43.35
C THR A 403 -29.60 42.04 -42.34
N VAL A 404 -28.88 43.15 -42.56
CA VAL A 404 -27.86 43.66 -41.64
C VAL A 404 -28.47 44.20 -40.34
N GLU A 405 -29.61 44.89 -40.40
CA GLU A 405 -30.33 45.38 -39.22
C GLU A 405 -31.14 44.28 -38.52
N GLY A 406 -31.56 43.23 -39.24
CA GLY A 406 -32.24 42.05 -38.69
C GLY A 406 -31.32 40.96 -38.13
N GLN A 407 -30.03 41.00 -38.50
CA GLN A 407 -28.99 40.06 -38.07
C GLN A 407 -27.98 40.71 -37.11
N GLY A 408 -28.06 42.02 -36.91
CA GLY A 408 -27.35 42.72 -35.85
C GLY A 408 -27.94 42.42 -34.46
N ASP A 409 -27.11 41.84 -33.60
CA ASP A 409 -27.04 42.15 -32.16
C ASP A 409 -27.87 41.32 -31.16
N CYS A 410 -28.17 40.04 -31.43
CA CYS A 410 -28.49 39.15 -30.29
C CYS A 410 -28.12 37.69 -30.51
N HIS A 411 -28.69 37.02 -31.51
CA HIS A 411 -28.62 35.56 -31.52
C HIS A 411 -27.22 34.99 -31.84
N ASP A 412 -26.49 35.58 -32.79
CA ASP A 412 -25.16 35.12 -33.15
C ASP A 412 -24.11 35.56 -32.11
N ASP A 413 -24.25 36.76 -31.55
CA ASP A 413 -23.39 37.25 -30.45
C ASP A 413 -23.62 36.46 -29.15
N ASP A 414 -24.87 36.14 -28.79
CA ASP A 414 -25.19 35.29 -27.63
C ASP A 414 -24.62 33.88 -27.80
N ARG A 415 -24.65 33.33 -29.02
CA ARG A 415 -24.04 32.02 -29.32
C ARG A 415 -22.51 32.08 -29.26
N VAL A 416 -21.90 33.13 -29.81
CA VAL A 416 -20.45 33.33 -29.74
C VAL A 416 -20.01 33.53 -28.30
N GLN A 417 -20.77 34.28 -27.49
CA GLN A 417 -20.51 34.49 -26.07
C GLN A 417 -20.65 33.19 -25.26
N ALA A 418 -21.70 32.40 -25.50
CA ALA A 418 -21.87 31.09 -24.86
C ALA A 418 -20.74 30.11 -25.23
N LEU A 419 -20.30 30.09 -26.49
CA LEU A 419 -19.15 29.29 -26.92
C LEU A 419 -17.85 29.78 -26.27
N SER A 420 -17.67 31.09 -26.15
CA SER A 420 -16.50 31.70 -25.51
C SER A 420 -16.44 31.39 -24.01
N GLU A 421 -17.59 31.38 -23.32
CA GLU A 421 -17.72 30.96 -21.93
C GLU A 421 -17.45 29.47 -21.75
N GLN A 422 -17.91 28.62 -22.68
CA GLN A 422 -17.60 27.19 -22.69
C GLN A 422 -16.10 26.93 -22.91
N ILE A 423 -15.46 27.65 -23.84
CA ILE A 423 -14.01 27.58 -24.06
C ILE A 423 -13.27 28.01 -22.80
N SER A 424 -13.66 29.13 -22.20
CA SER A 424 -13.06 29.63 -20.95
C SER A 424 -13.23 28.65 -19.78
N HIS A 425 -14.37 27.94 -19.71
CA HIS A 425 -14.59 26.89 -18.73
C HIS A 425 -13.69 25.68 -18.96
N LEU A 426 -13.58 25.23 -20.21
CA LEU A 426 -12.69 24.12 -20.58
C LEU A 426 -11.21 24.47 -20.35
N GLU A 427 -10.79 25.69 -20.66
CA GLU A 427 -9.43 26.17 -20.39
C GLU A 427 -9.10 26.20 -18.89
N ARG A 428 -10.05 26.65 -18.05
CA ARG A 428 -9.93 26.58 -16.59
C ARG A 428 -9.82 25.14 -16.11
N SER A 429 -10.70 24.25 -16.57
CA SER A 429 -10.68 22.83 -16.20
C SER A 429 -9.36 22.14 -16.63
N CYS A 430 -8.88 22.42 -17.84
CA CYS A 430 -7.60 21.92 -18.35
C CYS A 430 -6.40 22.47 -17.56
N ARG A 431 -6.45 23.73 -17.11
CA ARG A 431 -5.40 24.32 -16.27
C ARG A 431 -5.40 23.69 -14.88
N GLU A 432 -6.56 23.57 -14.24
CA GLU A 432 -6.70 22.91 -12.94
C GLU A 432 -6.25 21.44 -13.00
N GLY A 433 -6.56 20.73 -14.09
CA GLY A 433 -6.06 19.39 -14.36
C GLY A 433 -4.53 19.35 -14.44
N ARG A 434 -3.91 20.27 -15.17
CA ARG A 434 -2.44 20.38 -15.27
C ARG A 434 -1.79 20.70 -13.93
N GLU A 435 -2.36 21.60 -13.14
CA GLU A 435 -1.86 21.94 -11.80
C GLU A 435 -1.97 20.75 -10.84
N LYS A 436 -3.06 19.98 -10.88
CA LYS A 436 -3.22 18.74 -10.11
C LYS A 436 -2.17 17.70 -10.50
N VAL A 437 -1.93 17.51 -11.79
CA VAL A 437 -0.89 16.59 -12.28
C VAL A 437 0.49 17.03 -11.81
N ALA A 438 0.83 18.31 -11.94
CA ALA A 438 2.10 18.85 -11.44
C ALA A 438 2.26 18.67 -9.92
N GLY A 439 1.18 18.85 -9.15
CA GLY A 439 1.15 18.59 -7.71
C GLY A 439 1.42 17.12 -7.38
N LEU A 440 0.72 16.20 -8.03
CA LEU A 440 0.91 14.75 -7.84
C LEU A 440 2.33 14.30 -8.26
N GLU A 441 2.88 14.84 -9.34
CA GLU A 441 4.27 14.57 -9.76
C GLU A 441 5.30 15.06 -8.73
N ALA A 442 5.06 16.24 -8.13
CA ALA A 442 5.92 16.76 -7.08
C ALA A 442 5.84 15.90 -5.80
N GLU A 443 4.64 15.49 -5.40
CA GLU A 443 4.43 14.59 -4.26
C GLU A 443 5.09 13.23 -4.47
N LEU A 444 4.96 12.64 -5.66
CA LEU A 444 5.61 11.39 -6.05
C LEU A 444 7.14 11.52 -5.97
N ARG A 445 7.71 12.60 -6.52
CA ARG A 445 9.16 12.86 -6.46
C ARG A 445 9.65 12.96 -5.01
N ALA A 446 8.93 13.69 -4.17
CA ALA A 446 9.25 13.78 -2.75
C ALA A 446 9.14 12.42 -2.03
N ALA A 447 8.16 11.58 -2.41
CA ALA A 447 7.95 10.26 -1.78
C ALA A 447 9.10 9.31 -2.15
N THR A 448 9.52 9.34 -3.40
CA THR A 448 10.69 8.60 -3.89
C THR A 448 11.96 9.03 -3.15
N SER A 449 12.20 10.34 -2.97
CA SER A 449 13.36 10.83 -2.19
C SER A 449 13.36 10.25 -0.77
N THR A 450 12.24 10.38 -0.05
CA THR A 450 12.12 9.86 1.32
C THR A 450 12.28 8.34 1.38
N ALA A 451 11.79 7.61 0.37
CA ALA A 451 11.98 6.17 0.28
C ALA A 451 13.46 5.81 0.07
N THR A 452 14.16 6.53 -0.83
CA THR A 452 15.59 6.30 -1.05
C THR A 452 16.45 6.64 0.17
N GLU A 453 16.11 7.70 0.90
CA GLU A 453 16.77 8.05 2.17
C GLU A 453 16.52 6.98 3.24
N SER A 454 15.29 6.51 3.38
CA SER A 454 14.95 5.42 4.31
C SER A 454 15.68 4.12 3.99
N GLN A 455 15.82 3.78 2.69
CA GLN A 455 16.58 2.61 2.25
C GLN A 455 18.08 2.78 2.56
N SER A 456 18.63 3.98 2.38
CA SER A 456 20.02 4.27 2.75
C SER A 456 20.23 4.11 4.25
N MET A 457 19.34 4.63 5.10
CA MET A 457 19.44 4.47 6.56
C MET A 457 19.31 3.00 6.98
N LEU A 458 18.41 2.24 6.35
CA LEU A 458 18.26 0.82 6.61
C LEU A 458 19.52 0.04 6.22
N ASN A 459 20.15 0.38 5.10
CA ASN A 459 21.42 -0.23 4.69
C ASN A 459 22.51 0.05 5.73
N THR A 460 22.64 1.29 6.21
CA THR A 460 23.60 1.64 7.28
C THR A 460 23.31 0.86 8.57
N ALA A 461 22.06 0.82 9.03
CA ALA A 461 21.68 0.07 10.23
C ALA A 461 21.93 -1.45 10.08
N GLN A 462 21.74 -1.99 8.87
CA GLN A 462 22.08 -3.38 8.57
C GLN A 462 23.59 -3.63 8.63
N ASP A 463 24.41 -2.70 8.14
CA ASP A 463 25.87 -2.78 8.19
C ASP A 463 26.38 -2.65 9.65
N ASP A 464 25.76 -1.79 10.45
CA ASP A 464 26.05 -1.66 11.89
C ASP A 464 25.70 -2.95 12.64
N LEU A 465 24.54 -3.56 12.35
CA LEU A 465 24.13 -4.83 12.97
C LEU A 465 25.10 -5.97 12.61
N VAL A 466 25.60 -6.00 11.37
CA VAL A 466 26.65 -6.95 10.98
C VAL A 466 27.91 -6.68 11.79
N THR A 467 28.31 -5.42 11.94
CA THR A 467 29.49 -5.04 12.74
C THR A 467 29.34 -5.48 14.21
N PHE A 468 28.20 -5.19 14.85
CA PHE A 468 27.92 -5.67 16.21
C PHE A 468 27.91 -7.21 16.31
N SER A 469 27.41 -7.90 15.29
CA SER A 469 27.44 -9.36 15.25
C SER A 469 28.88 -9.89 15.17
N GLU A 470 29.78 -9.18 14.49
CA GLU A 470 31.21 -9.52 14.43
C GLU A 470 31.90 -9.28 15.78
N GLU A 471 31.62 -8.16 16.45
CA GLU A 471 32.15 -7.86 17.79
C GLU A 471 31.65 -8.88 18.82
N LEU A 472 30.38 -9.28 18.75
CA LEU A 472 29.80 -10.29 19.63
C LEU A 472 30.44 -11.67 19.38
N ALA A 473 30.68 -12.03 18.12
CA ALA A 473 31.37 -13.28 17.77
C ALA A 473 32.83 -13.28 18.26
N GLN A 474 33.52 -12.15 18.17
CA GLN A 474 34.88 -11.98 18.71
C GLN A 474 34.89 -12.09 20.23
N LEU A 475 33.94 -11.46 20.92
CA LEU A 475 33.80 -11.55 22.38
C LEU A 475 33.50 -12.99 22.82
N TYR A 476 32.57 -13.66 22.14
CA TYR A 476 32.25 -15.07 22.39
C TYR A 476 33.50 -15.96 22.23
N HIS A 477 34.28 -15.75 21.17
CA HIS A 477 35.54 -16.47 20.97
C HIS A 477 36.53 -16.22 22.10
N HIS A 478 36.69 -14.95 22.53
CA HIS A 478 37.59 -14.58 23.61
C HIS A 478 37.19 -15.20 24.96
N VAL A 479 35.90 -15.18 25.30
CA VAL A 479 35.39 -15.81 26.53
C VAL A 479 35.61 -17.33 26.50
N CYS A 480 35.35 -17.98 25.37
CA CYS A 480 35.64 -19.42 25.22
C CYS A 480 37.14 -19.71 25.42
N LEU A 481 38.03 -18.88 24.85
CA LEU A 481 39.47 -19.02 25.05
C LEU A 481 39.89 -18.84 26.52
N CYS A 482 39.35 -17.83 27.22
CA CYS A 482 39.64 -17.59 28.64
C CYS A 482 39.14 -18.73 29.54
N ASN A 483 38.08 -19.42 29.15
CA ASN A 483 37.50 -20.55 29.89
C ASN A 483 38.07 -21.93 29.48
N ASN A 484 39.06 -21.98 28.56
CA ASN A 484 39.61 -23.22 27.98
C ASN A 484 38.57 -24.10 27.26
N GLU A 485 37.50 -23.49 26.74
CA GLU A 485 36.46 -24.17 25.97
C GLU A 485 36.64 -23.91 24.47
N THR A 486 36.36 -24.91 23.63
CA THR A 486 36.35 -24.70 22.17
C THR A 486 35.01 -24.06 21.76
N PRO A 487 35.01 -22.90 21.09
CA PRO A 487 33.78 -22.24 20.69
C PRO A 487 32.93 -23.14 19.78
N ASN A 488 31.62 -23.10 19.96
CA ASN A 488 30.70 -23.94 19.20
C ASN A 488 30.72 -23.56 17.72
N ARG A 489 31.10 -24.52 16.86
CA ARG A 489 31.25 -24.34 15.40
C ARG A 489 29.95 -23.90 14.71
N VAL A 490 28.80 -24.33 15.22
CA VAL A 490 27.49 -23.93 14.69
C VAL A 490 27.28 -22.42 14.86
N MET A 491 27.62 -21.87 16.03
CA MET A 491 27.50 -20.43 16.27
C MET A 491 28.41 -19.62 15.34
N LEU A 492 29.66 -20.05 15.17
CA LEU A 492 30.61 -19.39 14.26
C LEU A 492 30.21 -19.49 12.78
N ASP A 493 29.61 -20.60 12.36
CA ASP A 493 29.15 -20.78 10.99
C ASP A 493 27.93 -19.88 10.68
N TYR A 494 27.02 -19.64 11.64
CA TYR A 494 25.95 -18.64 11.48
C TYR A 494 26.49 -17.22 11.26
N TYR A 495 27.53 -16.81 11.98
CA TYR A 495 28.16 -15.50 11.78
C TYR A 495 28.93 -15.40 10.45
N ARG A 496 29.58 -16.48 10.01
CA ARG A 496 30.26 -16.54 8.69
C ARG A 496 29.27 -16.58 7.52
N GLN A 497 28.13 -17.24 7.67
CA GLN A 497 27.10 -17.31 6.62
C GLN A 497 26.56 -15.91 6.27
N SER A 498 26.46 -15.01 7.26
CA SER A 498 26.05 -13.61 7.05
C SER A 498 27.02 -12.78 6.20
N ARG A 499 28.31 -13.16 6.11
CA ARG A 499 29.29 -12.53 5.20
C ARG A 499 29.17 -13.00 3.75
N ILE A 500 28.94 -14.30 3.55
CA ILE A 500 29.04 -14.93 2.21
C ILE A 500 27.93 -14.45 1.27
N THR A 501 26.77 -14.04 1.81
CA THR A 501 25.66 -13.52 1.01
C THR A 501 25.87 -12.08 0.50
N ARG A 502 26.97 -11.40 0.87
CA ARG A 502 27.20 -9.98 0.51
C ARG A 502 28.53 -9.65 -0.16
N SER A 503 29.58 -10.47 -0.07
CA SER A 503 30.91 -10.10 -0.60
C SER A 503 31.20 -10.54 -2.05
N GLY A 504 30.20 -11.01 -2.81
CA GLY A 504 30.40 -11.51 -4.17
C GLY A 504 29.47 -10.87 -5.21
N SER A 505 30.06 -10.04 -6.08
CA SER A 505 29.57 -9.68 -7.41
C SER A 505 28.40 -8.68 -7.50
N LEU A 506 28.79 -7.42 -7.71
CA LEU A 506 28.05 -6.52 -8.60
C LEU A 506 27.76 -7.27 -9.91
N LYS A 507 26.48 -7.42 -10.26
CA LYS A 507 25.92 -8.04 -11.48
C LYS A 507 25.58 -9.54 -11.34
N GLY A 508 24.33 -9.83 -10.97
CA GLY A 508 23.69 -11.13 -11.20
C GLY A 508 22.60 -11.49 -10.18
N SER A 509 21.34 -11.48 -10.64
CA SER A 509 20.11 -11.94 -9.98
C SER A 509 19.51 -11.03 -8.89
N GLU A 510 18.67 -10.11 -9.33
CA GLU A 510 17.60 -9.44 -8.56
C GLU A 510 16.61 -10.47 -8.00
N ASP A 511 16.95 -11.18 -6.92
CA ASP A 511 15.94 -11.83 -6.07
C ASP A 511 16.17 -11.41 -4.62
N PRO A 512 15.39 -10.45 -4.09
CA PRO A 512 15.53 -9.96 -2.71
C PRO A 512 15.22 -11.03 -1.65
N ARG A 513 14.81 -12.23 -2.08
CA ARG A 513 14.41 -13.35 -1.22
C ARG A 513 15.57 -14.19 -0.69
N ALA A 514 16.77 -14.06 -1.26
CA ALA A 514 17.95 -14.81 -0.80
C ALA A 514 18.48 -14.33 0.57
N LEU A 515 18.05 -13.15 1.03
CA LEU A 515 18.47 -12.55 2.31
C LEU A 515 17.43 -12.69 3.44
N LEU A 516 16.27 -13.28 3.17
CA LEU A 516 15.19 -13.39 4.15
C LEU A 516 15.23 -14.74 4.86
N SER A 517 14.97 -14.73 6.17
CA SER A 517 14.76 -15.96 6.91
C SER A 517 13.66 -16.79 6.23
N PRO A 518 13.76 -18.14 6.20
CA PRO A 518 12.81 -19.01 5.50
C PRO A 518 11.32 -18.83 5.89
N ARG A 519 11.05 -18.16 7.01
CA ARG A 519 9.71 -17.78 7.47
C ARG A 519 9.19 -16.50 6.81
N LEU A 520 10.05 -15.51 6.61
CA LEU A 520 9.71 -14.22 6.01
C LEU A 520 9.52 -14.34 4.49
N ALA A 521 10.37 -15.13 3.83
CA ALA A 521 10.21 -15.48 2.41
C ALA A 521 8.86 -16.18 2.14
N ARG A 522 8.43 -17.07 3.06
CA ARG A 522 7.15 -17.78 2.98
C ARG A 522 5.95 -16.85 3.19
N ARG A 523 6.05 -15.88 4.10
CA ARG A 523 5.00 -14.88 4.35
C ARG A 523 4.83 -13.91 3.18
N LEU A 524 5.92 -13.50 2.53
CA LEU A 524 5.86 -12.65 1.34
C LEU A 524 5.34 -13.40 0.11
N ALA A 525 5.67 -14.69 -0.05
CA ALA A 525 5.09 -15.55 -1.08
C ALA A 525 3.57 -15.74 -0.89
N ALA A 526 3.11 -15.88 0.37
CA ALA A 526 1.69 -15.95 0.69
C ALA A 526 0.95 -14.62 0.44
N ALA A 527 1.60 -13.48 0.69
CA ALA A 527 1.02 -12.16 0.44
C ALA A 527 0.92 -11.82 -1.06
N SER A 528 1.85 -12.34 -1.88
CA SER A 528 1.82 -12.15 -3.34
C SER A 528 0.83 -13.10 -4.04
N ALA A 529 0.51 -14.25 -3.45
CA ALA A 529 -0.56 -15.13 -3.92
C ALA A 529 -1.98 -14.62 -3.59
N ALA A 530 -2.12 -13.69 -2.63
CA ALA A 530 -3.41 -13.14 -2.19
C ALA A 530 -3.96 -12.00 -3.08
N GLY A 531 -3.23 -11.61 -4.14
CA GLY A 531 -3.61 -10.53 -5.07
C GLY A 531 -4.32 -10.97 -6.35
N SER A 532 -4.74 -12.24 -6.47
CA SER A 532 -5.49 -12.74 -7.63
C SER A 532 -6.96 -12.97 -7.23
N PRO A 533 -7.95 -12.33 -7.89
CA PRO A 533 -9.36 -12.52 -7.55
C PRO A 533 -9.87 -13.75 -8.29
N ASP A 534 -9.93 -14.89 -7.63
CA ASP A 534 -10.85 -15.95 -8.05
C ASP A 534 -11.64 -16.53 -6.87
N SER A 535 -12.95 -16.57 -7.09
CA SER A 535 -14.02 -16.79 -6.11
C SER A 535 -14.08 -18.25 -5.63
N PRO A 536 -14.43 -18.53 -4.35
CA PRO A 536 -14.51 -19.89 -3.86
C PRO A 536 -15.86 -20.54 -4.23
N ARG A 537 -15.79 -21.65 -4.98
CA ARG A 537 -16.88 -22.61 -5.18
C ARG A 537 -17.21 -23.33 -3.87
N SER A 538 -18.51 -23.46 -3.57
CA SER A 538 -19.07 -24.33 -2.54
C SER A 538 -19.22 -25.79 -3.03
N PRO A 539 -19.17 -26.81 -2.13
CA PRO A 539 -19.25 -28.21 -2.54
C PRO A 539 -20.58 -28.92 -2.18
N VAL A 540 -20.81 -30.03 -2.91
CA VAL A 540 -21.63 -31.26 -2.65
C VAL A 540 -23.05 -31.41 -3.27
N ASP A 541 -23.11 -32.06 -4.45
CA ASP A 541 -23.69 -33.41 -4.79
C ASP A 541 -24.87 -34.00 -3.96
N SER A 542 -25.91 -34.71 -4.43
CA SER A 542 -26.27 -35.47 -5.67
C SER A 542 -27.81 -35.85 -5.65
N PRO A 543 -28.36 -36.92 -6.30
CA PRO A 543 -28.82 -37.04 -7.71
C PRO A 543 -30.24 -37.65 -7.89
N SER A 544 -30.75 -37.74 -9.13
CA SER A 544 -31.74 -38.70 -9.72
C SER A 544 -32.69 -37.98 -10.72
N LYS A 545 -33.26 -38.55 -11.78
CA LYS A 545 -33.11 -39.76 -12.62
C LYS A 545 -34.17 -39.60 -13.75
N ASP A 546 -33.81 -39.94 -14.99
CA ASP A 546 -34.64 -40.30 -16.17
C ASP A 546 -35.86 -39.45 -16.59
N THR A 547 -35.93 -39.09 -17.89
CA THR A 547 -36.92 -39.63 -18.88
C THR A 547 -37.11 -38.68 -20.10
N LEU A 548 -36.59 -39.11 -21.25
CA LEU A 548 -37.10 -39.12 -22.63
C LEU A 548 -37.97 -37.99 -23.26
N HIS A 549 -37.74 -37.86 -24.59
CA HIS A 549 -38.60 -37.33 -25.68
C HIS A 549 -38.63 -35.79 -25.84
N THR A 550 -38.51 -35.16 -27.01
CA THR A 550 -38.65 -35.62 -28.41
C THR A 550 -38.09 -34.53 -29.35
N GLU A 551 -37.36 -34.98 -30.38
CA GLU A 551 -37.55 -34.67 -31.80
C GLU A 551 -37.55 -33.21 -32.34
N THR A 552 -36.53 -32.98 -33.20
CA THR A 552 -36.55 -32.35 -34.55
C THR A 552 -36.92 -30.86 -34.67
N THR A 553 -36.38 -30.05 -35.58
CA THR A 553 -35.81 -30.25 -36.92
C THR A 553 -35.20 -28.90 -37.36
N ASN A 554 -34.16 -28.95 -38.20
CA ASN A 554 -33.86 -28.00 -39.31
C ASN A 554 -33.53 -26.54 -38.95
N SER A 555 -32.65 -25.81 -39.62
CA SER A 555 -31.75 -26.03 -40.76
C SER A 555 -31.06 -24.68 -41.03
N VAL A 556 -29.74 -24.73 -41.31
CA VAL A 556 -29.11 -24.06 -42.46
C VAL A 556 -28.86 -22.54 -42.38
N ASP A 557 -27.55 -22.24 -42.33
CA ASP A 557 -26.81 -21.20 -43.06
C ASP A 557 -27.05 -19.72 -42.73
N SER A 558 -26.10 -18.80 -42.83
CA SER A 558 -24.66 -18.81 -43.10
C SER A 558 -24.18 -17.37 -42.99
N SER A 559 -22.86 -17.21 -42.83
CA SER A 559 -22.05 -16.09 -43.36
C SER A 559 -22.21 -14.72 -42.68
N SER A 560 -21.17 -14.23 -42.02
CA SER A 560 -20.08 -13.41 -42.60
C SER A 560 -20.51 -11.95 -42.77
N CYS A 561 -19.72 -10.91 -42.57
CA CYS A 561 -18.38 -10.65 -42.05
C CYS A 561 -18.25 -9.11 -42.17
N HIS A 562 -17.30 -8.52 -41.45
CA HIS A 562 -16.72 -7.18 -41.69
C HIS A 562 -17.69 -6.00 -41.41
N SER A 563 -17.33 -4.88 -40.78
CA SER A 563 -16.08 -4.10 -40.88
C SER A 563 -16.06 -3.02 -39.77
N SER A 564 -14.96 -2.93 -39.02
CA SER A 564 -14.11 -1.74 -38.70
C SER A 564 -14.60 -0.29 -39.02
N PRO A 565 -13.94 0.79 -38.52
CA PRO A 565 -13.13 1.02 -37.28
C PRO A 565 -13.31 2.44 -36.65
N CYS A 566 -12.45 2.76 -35.66
CA CYS A 566 -12.05 4.10 -35.13
C CYS A 566 -12.96 4.69 -34.02
N ARG A 567 -12.51 5.16 -32.83
CA ARG A 567 -11.30 5.94 -32.49
C ARG A 567 -11.11 6.05 -30.96
N ASN A 568 -9.84 6.09 -30.53
CA ASN A 568 -9.22 6.87 -29.43
C ASN A 568 -9.60 6.61 -27.95
N ILE A 569 -8.73 6.02 -27.13
CA ILE A 569 -7.53 6.54 -26.41
C ILE A 569 -7.84 6.96 -24.95
N THR A 570 -6.98 6.47 -24.05
CA THR A 570 -6.54 6.97 -22.73
C THR A 570 -7.31 6.59 -21.47
N GLY A 571 -6.59 5.96 -20.54
CA GLY A 571 -6.98 5.87 -19.14
C GLY A 571 -6.20 4.82 -18.35
N SER A 572 -4.87 4.96 -18.27
CA SER A 572 -4.05 4.19 -17.34
C SER A 572 -4.37 4.58 -15.88
N PRO A 573 -4.18 3.66 -14.93
CA PRO A 573 -4.61 3.80 -13.54
C PRO A 573 -3.55 4.49 -12.68
N THR A 574 -3.97 5.38 -11.77
CA THR A 574 -3.08 5.91 -10.73
C THR A 574 -3.56 5.42 -9.37
N ILE A 575 -2.75 4.52 -8.82
CA ILE A 575 -2.77 4.00 -7.46
C ILE A 575 -2.30 5.13 -6.54
N SER A 576 -3.15 5.55 -5.60
CA SER A 576 -2.78 6.46 -4.50
C SER A 576 -2.18 5.65 -3.34
N ILE A 577 -0.89 5.85 -3.09
CA ILE A 577 -0.20 5.36 -1.88
C ILE A 577 -0.22 6.48 -0.83
N SER A 578 -0.77 6.17 0.34
CA SER A 578 -0.81 7.01 1.53
C SER A 578 0.59 7.27 2.09
N ARG A 579 0.88 8.52 2.43
CA ARG A 579 2.08 8.94 3.13
C ARG A 579 1.80 9.00 4.64
N CYS A 580 2.41 8.10 5.41
CA CYS A 580 2.57 8.26 6.87
C CYS A 580 3.81 9.12 7.17
N PRO A 581 3.84 9.87 8.28
CA PRO A 581 5.00 10.62 8.72
C PRO A 581 5.92 9.76 9.62
N SER A 582 7.23 10.00 9.54
CA SER A 582 8.23 9.48 10.48
C SER A 582 9.01 10.65 11.12
N PRO A 583 9.46 10.55 12.39
CA PRO A 583 9.95 11.68 13.19
C PRO A 583 11.48 11.74 13.28
N VAL A 584 12.06 12.95 13.35
CA VAL A 584 13.40 13.21 13.92
C VAL A 584 13.52 14.68 14.40
N PRO A 585 14.49 15.07 15.25
CA PRO A 585 14.23 15.64 16.58
C PRO A 585 14.66 17.10 16.71
N VAL A 586 14.01 17.88 17.58
CA VAL A 586 14.55 19.18 18.02
C VAL A 586 14.30 19.36 19.51
N ASP A 587 15.41 19.41 20.22
CA ASP A 587 15.53 19.86 21.60
C ASP A 587 15.42 21.39 21.67
N ALA A 588 15.06 21.90 22.85
CA ALA A 588 14.96 23.30 23.28
C ALA A 588 13.63 24.05 23.04
N GLY A 589 12.75 23.93 24.05
CA GLY A 589 12.23 25.11 24.77
C GLY A 589 10.87 25.66 24.36
N GLY A 590 9.89 25.53 25.24
CA GLY A 590 8.70 26.39 25.28
C GLY A 590 7.38 25.65 25.45
N ASP A 591 6.99 25.45 26.71
CA ASP A 591 5.65 25.08 27.14
C ASP A 591 4.61 26.14 26.71
N LEU A 592 3.64 25.75 25.88
CA LEU A 592 2.26 26.26 25.89
C LEU A 592 1.34 25.21 25.23
N ARG A 593 0.72 24.35 26.04
CA ARG A 593 -0.40 23.50 25.61
C ARG A 593 -1.51 24.34 24.97
N LYS A 594 -1.75 24.17 23.67
CA LYS A 594 -2.99 24.59 23.01
C LYS A 594 -3.84 23.35 22.74
N GLU A 595 -4.90 23.21 23.53
CA GLU A 595 -6.03 22.33 23.18
C GLU A 595 -6.62 22.72 21.82
N PRO A 596 -7.15 21.77 21.05
CA PRO A 596 -7.75 22.06 19.75
C PRO A 596 -8.95 23.01 19.92
N MET A 597 -8.81 24.19 19.34
CA MET A 597 -9.77 25.30 19.40
C MET A 597 -11.12 24.86 18.82
N ASN A 598 -12.13 24.74 19.69
CA ASN A 598 -13.51 24.44 19.30
C ASN A 598 -14.04 25.54 18.33
N ILE A 599 -14.69 25.15 17.24
CA ILE A 599 -15.16 26.01 16.12
C ILE A 599 -16.03 27.18 16.61
N TYR A 600 -16.70 27.03 17.75
CA TYR A 600 -17.46 28.10 18.39
C TYR A 600 -16.59 29.28 18.87
N ASN A 601 -15.36 29.03 19.30
CA ASN A 601 -14.43 30.05 19.76
C ASN A 601 -13.86 30.87 18.60
N LEU A 602 -13.64 30.25 17.43
CA LEU A 602 -13.17 30.95 16.23
C LEU A 602 -14.20 31.97 15.73
N ASN A 603 -15.49 31.62 15.76
CA ASN A 603 -16.57 32.54 15.44
C ASN A 603 -16.76 33.68 16.45
N ALA A 604 -16.31 33.51 17.69
CA ALA A 604 -16.30 34.60 18.68
C ALA A 604 -15.15 35.57 18.39
N ILE A 605 -13.96 35.05 18.10
CA ILE A 605 -12.76 35.85 17.80
C ILE A 605 -12.93 36.64 16.49
N ILE A 606 -13.47 36.01 15.44
CA ILE A 606 -13.74 36.69 14.16
C ILE A 606 -14.77 37.82 14.33
N ARG A 607 -15.78 37.64 15.19
CA ARG A 607 -16.77 38.69 15.47
C ARG A 607 -16.20 39.86 16.26
N ASP A 608 -15.22 39.61 17.13
CA ASP A 608 -14.58 40.68 17.92
C ASP A 608 -13.56 41.48 17.10
N GLN A 609 -12.98 40.88 16.05
CA GLN A 609 -12.06 41.56 15.12
C GLN A 609 -12.75 42.37 14.00
N ILE A 610 -14.07 42.21 13.83
CA ILE A 610 -14.86 42.94 12.83
C ILE A 610 -15.56 44.18 13.42
N LYS A 611 -15.45 44.41 14.74
CA LYS A 611 -15.75 45.71 15.36
C LYS A 611 -14.51 46.60 15.36
#